data_AF-A0A6J4FK18-F1
#
_entry.id   AF-A0A6J4FK18-F1
#
_cell.length_a   1.000
_cell.length_b   1.000
_cell.length_c   1.000
_cell.angle_alpha   90.00
_cell.angle_beta   90.00
_cell.angle_gamma   90.00
#
_symmetry.space_group_name_H-M   'P 1'
#
loop_
_entity.id
_entity.type
_entity.pdbx_description
1 polymer ?
#
loop_
_entity_poly.entity_id
_entity_poly.type
_entity_poly.pdbx_seq_one_letter_code
_entity_poly.pdbx_strand_id
1 'polypeptide(L)'
;MMARQGAGGAVTLPPPIHQIRAAMPPSPARIWRTPAGGTVACAEKLKVLEQNLEEFETVARDILEDAALMGCDVEQVRAVLRERLDLLRVRYSGRGI
;
A
#
# COMPACT_ATOMS: atom_id res chain seq x y z
N MET A 1 -44.49 27.15 -27.51
CA MET A 1 -43.04 27.27 -27.79
C MET A 1 -42.32 26.93 -26.48
N MET A 2 -41.75 25.72 -26.39
CA MET A 2 -41.16 25.15 -25.17
C MET A 2 -39.68 25.57 -25.01
N ALA A 3 -39.31 25.88 -23.75
CA ALA A 3 -38.01 25.78 -23.05
C ALA A 3 -36.70 25.87 -23.88
N ARG A 4 -35.68 26.60 -23.40
CA ARG A 4 -34.62 25.98 -22.57
C ARG A 4 -33.73 27.00 -21.85
N GLN A 5 -33.55 26.75 -20.56
CA GLN A 5 -32.55 27.33 -19.66
C GLN A 5 -31.13 26.91 -20.05
N GLY A 6 -30.17 27.83 -19.95
CA GLY A 6 -28.74 27.52 -19.94
C GLY A 6 -28.28 27.31 -18.50
N ALA A 7 -27.89 26.10 -18.15
CA ALA A 7 -27.20 25.79 -16.90
C ALA A 7 -25.69 25.75 -17.18
N GLY A 8 -24.94 26.67 -16.55
CA GLY A 8 -23.49 26.65 -16.54
C GLY A 8 -22.99 25.39 -15.82
N GLY A 9 -22.32 24.50 -16.56
CA GLY A 9 -21.67 23.33 -15.99
C GLY A 9 -20.41 23.75 -15.25
N ALA A 10 -20.41 23.63 -13.92
CA ALA A 10 -19.20 23.70 -13.13
C ALA A 10 -18.29 22.53 -13.53
N VAL A 11 -17.10 22.86 -14.03
CA VAL A 11 -16.04 21.87 -14.26
C VAL A 11 -15.48 21.49 -12.90
N THR A 12 -15.91 20.35 -12.36
CA THR A 12 -15.33 19.78 -11.15
C THR A 12 -13.95 19.24 -11.51
N LEU A 13 -12.90 19.89 -11.00
CA LEU A 13 -11.53 19.37 -11.08
C LEU A 13 -11.45 18.06 -10.29
N PRO A 14 -10.74 17.03 -10.79
CA PRO A 14 -10.49 15.82 -10.02
C PRO A 14 -9.71 16.17 -8.74
N PRO A 15 -10.00 15.50 -7.61
CA PRO A 15 -9.31 15.77 -6.36
C PRO A 15 -7.81 15.48 -6.49
N PRO A 16 -6.95 16.21 -5.75
CA PRO A 16 -5.52 15.99 -5.76
C PRO A 16 -5.19 14.58 -5.24
N ILE A 17 -4.14 13.96 -5.79
CA ILE A 17 -3.76 12.54 -5.60
C ILE A 17 -3.66 12.15 -4.11
N HIS A 18 -3.33 13.08 -3.22
CA HIS A 18 -3.24 12.85 -1.77
C HIS A 18 -4.61 12.61 -1.08
N GLN A 19 -5.73 12.99 -1.68
CA GLN A 19 -7.09 12.75 -1.13
C GLN A 19 -7.70 11.40 -1.55
N ILE A 20 -7.08 10.68 -2.48
CA ILE A 20 -7.59 9.38 -2.96
C ILE A 20 -7.35 8.26 -1.92
N ARG A 21 -6.44 8.46 -0.95
CA ARG A 21 -6.13 7.49 0.12
C ARG A 21 -7.27 7.26 1.13
N ALA A 22 -8.32 8.08 1.13
CA ALA A 22 -9.42 7.96 2.09
C ALA A 22 -10.51 6.92 1.72
N ALA A 23 -10.41 6.26 0.56
CA ALA A 23 -11.45 5.36 0.08
C ALA A 23 -10.95 4.02 -0.48
N MET A 24 -9.81 3.50 0.01
CA MET A 24 -9.58 2.05 -0.12
C MET A 24 -10.44 1.35 0.93
N PRO A 25 -11.38 0.46 0.55
CA PRO A 25 -12.01 -0.42 1.52
C PRO A 25 -10.89 -1.21 2.23
N PRO A 26 -11.06 -1.62 3.51
CA PRO A 26 -10.10 -2.50 4.14
C PRO A 26 -9.90 -3.70 3.21
N SER A 27 -8.66 -3.86 2.72
CA SER A 27 -8.27 -4.95 1.85
C SER A 27 -8.82 -6.25 2.44
N PRO A 28 -9.42 -7.17 1.66
CA PRO A 28 -10.08 -8.36 2.21
C PRO A 28 -9.13 -9.02 3.20
N ALA A 29 -9.54 -9.02 4.47
CA ALA A 29 -8.66 -9.18 5.63
C ALA A 29 -7.59 -10.26 5.37
N ARG A 30 -6.35 -9.82 5.15
CA ARG A 30 -5.24 -10.73 4.92
C ARG A 30 -5.16 -11.68 6.12
N ILE A 31 -5.38 -12.98 5.87
CA ILE A 31 -5.32 -13.99 6.93
C ILE A 31 -3.85 -14.24 7.23
N TRP A 32 -3.36 -13.60 8.28
CA TRP A 32 -2.03 -13.87 8.82
C TRP A 32 -2.04 -15.17 9.62
N ARG A 33 -1.04 -16.03 9.39
CA ARG A 33 -0.94 -17.35 10.05
C ARG A 33 0.29 -17.44 10.93
N THR A 34 0.17 -18.19 12.01
CA THR A 34 1.30 -18.60 12.84
C THR A 34 2.11 -19.70 12.14
N PRO A 35 3.35 -19.97 12.57
CA PRO A 35 4.13 -21.10 12.05
C PRO A 35 3.43 -22.46 12.22
N ALA A 36 2.53 -22.58 13.21
CA ALA A 36 1.73 -23.78 13.42
C ALA A 36 0.47 -23.86 12.52
N GLY A 37 0.26 -22.89 11.62
CA GLY A 37 -0.85 -22.85 10.65
C GLY A 37 -2.14 -22.20 11.17
N GLY A 38 -2.24 -21.90 12.46
CA GLY A 38 -3.37 -21.18 13.05
C GLY A 38 -3.45 -19.72 12.63
N THR A 39 -4.61 -19.08 12.73
CA THR A 39 -4.80 -17.67 12.39
C THR A 39 -4.32 -16.75 13.51
N VAL A 40 -3.65 -15.66 13.17
CA VAL A 40 -3.35 -14.56 14.11
C VAL A 40 -4.64 -13.78 14.37
N ALA A 41 -5.25 -13.98 15.54
CA ALA A 41 -6.55 -13.38 15.87
C ALA A 41 -6.48 -12.11 16.75
N CYS A 42 -5.33 -11.83 17.37
CA CYS A 42 -5.17 -10.66 18.24
C CYS A 42 -5.22 -9.37 17.41
N ALA A 43 -6.21 -8.52 17.68
CA ALA A 43 -6.46 -7.29 16.93
C ALA A 43 -5.27 -6.33 16.95
N GLU A 44 -4.56 -6.23 18.07
CA GLU A 44 -3.37 -5.38 18.22
C GLU A 44 -2.24 -5.85 17.30
N LYS A 45 -2.00 -7.16 17.21
CA LYS A 45 -1.00 -7.71 16.29
C LYS A 45 -1.37 -7.42 14.83
N LEU A 46 -2.65 -7.54 14.48
CA LEU A 46 -3.15 -7.25 13.14
C LEU A 46 -3.00 -5.76 12.79
N LYS A 47 -3.29 -4.85 13.73
CA LYS A 47 -3.07 -3.40 13.55
C LYS A 47 -1.60 -3.08 13.26
N VAL A 48 -0.68 -3.66 14.04
CA VAL A 48 0.76 -3.46 13.81
C VAL A 48 1.19 -4.00 12.45
N LEU A 49 0.66 -5.16 12.02
CA LEU A 49 0.96 -5.70 10.69
C LEU A 49 0.48 -4.81 9.55
N GLU A 50 -0.69 -4.17 9.70
CA GLU A 50 -1.18 -3.20 8.72
C GLU A 50 -0.30 -1.95 8.66
N GLN A 51 0.07 -1.39 9.83
CA GLN A 51 0.98 -0.25 9.91
C GLN A 51 2.33 -0.55 9.24
N ASN A 52 2.89 -1.75 9.47
CA ASN A 52 4.13 -2.17 8.82
C ASN A 52 4.00 -2.25 7.28
N LEU A 53 2.83 -2.65 6.76
CA LEU A 53 2.58 -2.67 5.31
C LEU A 53 2.49 -1.25 4.75
N GLU A 54 1.78 -0.35 5.43
CA GLU A 54 1.69 1.06 5.03
C GLU A 54 3.07 1.74 5.02
N GLU A 55 3.90 1.46 6.02
CA GLU A 55 5.29 1.93 6.10
C GLU A 55 6.13 1.38 4.94
N PHE A 56 6.04 0.08 4.67
CA PHE A 56 6.73 -0.55 3.55
C PHE A 56 6.31 0.06 2.20
N GLU A 57 5.01 0.27 1.98
CA GLU A 57 4.48 0.85 0.74
C GLU A 57 4.96 2.28 0.53
N THR A 58 5.06 3.06 1.60
CA THR A 58 5.57 4.44 1.56
C THR A 58 7.04 4.43 1.10
N VAL A 59 7.90 3.66 1.79
CA VAL A 59 9.33 3.59 1.44
C VAL A 59 9.55 3.00 0.05
N ALA A 60 8.82 1.94 -0.31
CA ALA A 60 8.94 1.32 -1.62
C ALA A 60 8.51 2.28 -2.74
N ARG A 61 7.51 3.14 -2.51
CA ARG A 61 7.10 4.17 -3.47
C ARG A 61 8.19 5.21 -3.67
N ASP A 62 8.76 5.73 -2.59
CA ASP A 62 9.83 6.72 -2.65
C ASP A 62 11.02 6.18 -3.48
N ILE A 63 11.42 4.92 -3.26
CA ILE A 63 12.48 4.26 -4.03
C ILE A 63 12.13 4.17 -5.53
N LEU A 64 10.87 3.87 -5.88
CA LEU A 64 10.44 3.76 -7.27
C LEU A 64 10.34 5.14 -7.94
N GLU A 65 9.92 6.17 -7.21
CA GLU A 65 9.89 7.55 -7.70
C GLU A 65 11.30 8.09 -7.93
N ASP A 66 12.23 7.84 -7.01
CA ASP A 66 13.65 8.17 -7.17
C ASP A 66 14.24 7.46 -8.40
N ALA A 67 13.95 6.17 -8.57
CA ALA A 67 14.38 5.42 -9.75
C ALA A 67 13.85 6.02 -11.06
N ALA A 68 12.57 6.42 -11.09
CA ALA A 68 11.98 7.06 -12.24
C ALA A 68 12.65 8.42 -12.54
N LEU A 69 12.93 9.22 -11.52
CA LEU A 69 13.63 10.50 -11.65
C LEU A 69 15.06 10.34 -12.17
N MET A 70 15.73 9.24 -11.82
CA MET A 70 17.06 8.88 -12.33
C MET A 70 17.03 8.26 -13.74
N GLY A 71 15.86 8.07 -14.35
CA GLY A 71 15.72 7.48 -15.69
C GLY A 71 15.90 5.96 -15.74
N CYS A 72 15.72 5.27 -14.62
CA CYS A 72 15.77 3.81 -14.55
C CYS A 72 14.46 3.17 -15.03
N ASP A 73 14.53 1.91 -15.47
CA ASP A 73 13.33 1.08 -15.66
C ASP A 73 12.73 0.72 -14.29
N VAL A 74 11.56 1.30 -13.99
CA VAL A 74 10.84 1.11 -12.72
C VAL A 74 10.47 -0.35 -12.50
N GLU A 75 10.17 -1.12 -13.55
CA GLU A 75 9.82 -2.53 -13.41
C GLU A 75 11.05 -3.39 -13.12
N GLN A 76 12.23 -3.02 -13.63
CA GLN A 76 13.49 -3.61 -13.21
C GLN A 76 13.76 -3.33 -11.72
N VAL A 77 13.57 -2.09 -11.25
CA VAL A 77 13.75 -1.75 -9.83
C VAL A 77 12.76 -2.50 -8.94
N ARG A 78 11.51 -2.66 -9.38
CA ARG A 78 10.51 -3.49 -8.69
C ARG A 78 10.97 -4.94 -8.58
N ALA A 79 11.57 -5.51 -9.62
CA ALA A 79 12.12 -6.86 -9.58
C ALA A 79 13.27 -6.97 -8.58
N VAL A 80 14.18 -6.00 -8.56
CA VAL A 80 15.26 -5.93 -7.57
C VAL A 80 14.70 -5.84 -6.16
N LEU A 81 13.70 -5.00 -5.88
CA LEU A 81 13.09 -4.91 -4.55
C LEU A 81 12.53 -6.26 -4.07
N ARG A 82 11.88 -7.03 -4.95
CA ARG A 82 11.41 -8.39 -4.62
C ARG A 82 12.58 -9.31 -4.29
N GLU A 83 13.61 -9.34 -5.12
CA GLU A 83 14.82 -10.13 -4.86
C GLU A 83 15.49 -9.77 -3.53
N ARG A 84 15.60 -8.47 -3.23
CA ARG A 84 16.19 -7.99 -1.97
C ARG A 84 15.38 -8.45 -0.76
N LEU A 85 14.04 -8.48 -0.87
CA LEU A 85 13.17 -9.01 0.18
C LEU A 85 13.37 -10.52 0.38
N ASP A 86 13.48 -11.30 -0.70
CA ASP A 86 13.69 -12.75 -0.63
C ASP A 86 15.00 -13.15 0.07
N LEU A 87 16.01 -12.28 0.01
CA LEU A 87 17.31 -12.49 0.66
C LEU A 87 17.32 -12.13 2.16
N LEU A 88 16.28 -11.45 2.68
CA LEU A 88 16.22 -11.08 4.09
C LEU A 88 15.91 -12.30 4.96
N ARG A 89 16.65 -12.43 6.07
CA ARG A 89 16.42 -13.47 7.07
C ARG A 89 15.74 -12.87 8.29
N VAL A 90 14.74 -13.59 8.82
CA VAL A 90 14.14 -13.27 10.12
C VAL A 90 15.21 -13.40 11.20
N ARG A 91 15.41 -12.31 11.95
CA ARG A 91 16.39 -12.24 13.05
C ARG A 91 15.80 -12.55 14.42
N TYR A 92 14.47 -12.57 14.52
CA TYR A 92 13.78 -12.90 15.75
C TYR A 92 13.93 -14.41 16.04
N SER A 93 14.57 -14.77 17.16
CA SER A 93 14.89 -16.15 17.53
C SER A 93 13.98 -16.76 18.59
N GLY A 94 12.88 -16.09 18.96
CA GLY A 94 11.84 -16.64 19.82
C GLY A 94 12.35 -17.19 21.16
N ARG A 95 12.56 -16.33 22.16
CA ARG A 95 12.53 -16.79 23.56
C ARG A 95 11.10 -16.60 24.05
N GLY A 96 10.44 -17.73 24.30
CA GLY A 96 9.02 -17.79 24.66
C GLY A 96 8.70 -17.02 25.93
N ILE A 97 7.49 -16.47 25.93
CA ILE A 97 6.63 -16.28 27.10
C ILE A 97 5.33 -17.02 26.81
#